data_AF-X0Q3N9-F1
#
_entry.id   AF-X0Q3N9-F1
#
_cell.length_a   1.000
_cell.length_b   1.000
_cell.length_c   1.000
_cell.angle_alpha   90.00
_cell.angle_beta   90.00
_cell.angle_gamma   90.00
#
_symmetry.space_group_name_H-M   'P 1'
#
loop_
_entity.id
_entity.type
_entity.pdbx_description
1 polymer ?
#
loop_
_entity_poly.entity_id
_entity_poly.type
_entity_poly.pdbx_seq_one_letter_code
_entity_poly.pdbx_strand_id
1 'polypeptide(L)'
;MVISTSSSELAEQAVAELQDLLGNEPNPIRLADGEPDLTVIRAFAARKLREGVDSPERTLRLAELVTELDAASRDDIARRLSVHTAQFEALQRVVRALDAGADRLADVVTQELCTSLGYGKAMFSVVRGSTWSPIALAVNPELTGDFHELATAIDGREIALREAPREAELVRRRRPYAVDAVDTYRHTYRPLIDLSRPAGYLAVPVVVDARAVAIIHVDRQSDSLSDTDVHLVAVLAGACASSKERADLRRQISTRNEHVDAEIQRLTQALRHLEQPLTMPEVATCDLPRTDASTDSPQTPAIPRAHALTAREREVLTLMATGATNATISRRLCISDGTVKSHVQRIFKKLGVSTRAEVAALCAHAKTVNGG
;
A
#
# COMPACT_ATOMS: atom_id res chain seq x y z
N MET A 1 -19.12 -4.12 14.97
CA MET A 1 -20.52 -4.55 15.19
C MET A 1 -20.78 -4.46 16.68
N VAL A 2 -21.22 -3.29 17.14
CA VAL A 2 -21.73 -3.09 18.50
C VAL A 2 -23.24 -3.11 18.30
N ILE A 3 -23.92 -4.15 18.78
CA ILE A 3 -25.33 -3.96 19.10
C ILE A 3 -25.28 -2.87 20.15
N SER A 4 -25.66 -1.66 19.71
CA SER A 4 -25.63 -0.45 20.52
C SER A 4 -26.20 -0.84 21.88
N THR A 5 -25.48 -0.56 22.97
CA THR A 5 -25.90 -0.87 24.35
C THR A 5 -27.37 -0.48 24.59
N SER A 6 -27.85 0.57 23.91
CA SER A 6 -29.26 0.97 23.92
C SER A 6 -30.24 -0.05 23.30
N SER A 7 -29.86 -0.75 22.22
CA SER A 7 -30.72 -1.72 21.54
C SER A 7 -30.89 -3.01 22.32
N SER A 8 -29.84 -3.43 23.05
CA SER A 8 -29.91 -4.58 23.94
C SER A 8 -30.75 -4.26 25.19
N GLU A 9 -30.53 -3.10 25.80
CA GLU A 9 -31.33 -2.63 26.94
C GLU A 9 -32.81 -2.45 26.58
N LEU A 10 -33.11 -1.87 25.41
CA LEU A 10 -34.49 -1.75 24.90
C LEU A 10 -35.13 -3.11 24.67
N ALA A 11 -34.36 -4.09 24.17
CA ALA A 11 -34.85 -5.44 23.94
C ALA A 11 -35.14 -6.16 25.26
N GLU A 12 -34.30 -6.00 26.28
CA GLU A 12 -34.53 -6.52 27.63
C GLU A 12 -35.76 -5.87 28.29
N GLN A 13 -35.89 -4.55 28.19
CA GLN A 13 -37.03 -3.81 28.73
C GLN A 13 -38.34 -4.23 28.06
N ALA A 14 -38.35 -4.38 26.73
CA ALA A 14 -39.52 -4.85 26.00
C ALA A 14 -39.89 -6.31 26.33
N VAL A 15 -38.91 -7.17 26.60
CA VAL A 15 -39.16 -8.54 27.07
C VAL A 15 -39.81 -8.53 28.45
N ALA A 16 -39.30 -7.72 29.39
CA ALA A 16 -39.88 -7.58 30.72
C ALA A 16 -41.32 -7.05 30.67
N GLU A 17 -41.58 -6.06 29.81
CA GLU A 17 -42.93 -5.49 29.63
C GLU A 17 -43.91 -6.49 29.00
N LEU A 18 -43.47 -7.29 28.03
CA LEU A 18 -44.31 -8.37 27.47
C LEU A 18 -44.65 -9.44 28.50
N GLN A 19 -43.73 -9.77 29.40
CA GLN A 19 -43.98 -10.72 30.49
C GLN A 19 -45.02 -10.20 31.47
N ASP A 20 -45.00 -8.89 31.79
CA ASP A 20 -46.01 -8.26 32.64
C ASP A 20 -47.40 -8.23 31.97
N LEU A 21 -47.45 -7.92 30.67
CA LEU A 21 -48.71 -7.81 29.92
C LEU A 21 -49.38 -9.16 29.63
N LEU A 22 -48.59 -10.22 29.37
CA LEU A 22 -49.08 -11.51 28.88
C LEU A 22 -48.98 -12.65 29.91
N GLY A 23 -48.30 -12.43 31.04
CA GLY A 23 -48.05 -13.47 32.03
C GLY A 23 -47.01 -14.51 31.58
N ASN A 24 -46.97 -15.65 32.27
CA ASN A 24 -45.86 -16.61 32.23
C ASN A 24 -45.82 -17.60 31.03
N GLU A 25 -46.49 -17.33 29.90
CA GLU A 25 -46.46 -18.21 28.71
C GLU A 25 -46.18 -17.48 27.37
N PRO A 26 -45.33 -18.05 26.49
CA PRO A 26 -44.02 -18.64 26.71
C PRO A 26 -42.91 -17.58 26.57
N ASN A 27 -41.76 -17.87 27.19
CA ASN A 27 -40.59 -17.01 27.26
C ASN A 27 -40.04 -16.64 25.85
N PRO A 28 -40.11 -15.37 25.39
CA PRO A 28 -39.66 -14.95 24.07
C PRO A 28 -38.15 -15.19 23.84
N ILE A 29 -37.39 -15.42 24.92
CA ILE A 29 -35.95 -15.68 24.96
C ILE A 29 -35.57 -17.04 24.33
N ARG A 30 -36.49 -18.01 24.18
CA ARG A 30 -36.16 -19.37 23.69
C ARG A 30 -36.14 -19.56 22.18
N LEU A 31 -36.45 -18.54 21.37
CA LEU A 31 -36.49 -18.64 19.90
C LEU A 31 -35.21 -18.14 19.19
N ALA A 32 -34.30 -17.51 19.93
CA ALA A 32 -32.99 -17.10 19.42
C ALA A 32 -31.95 -17.46 20.47
N ASP A 33 -31.00 -18.34 20.15
CA ASP A 33 -29.88 -18.65 21.03
C ASP A 33 -29.12 -17.35 21.36
N GLY A 34 -29.19 -16.91 22.63
CA GLY A 34 -28.21 -16.03 23.25
C GLY A 34 -28.63 -14.59 23.56
N GLU A 35 -29.29 -13.86 22.66
CA GLU A 35 -29.60 -12.43 22.86
C GLU A 35 -30.99 -12.01 22.32
N PRO A 36 -31.69 -11.08 23.01
CA PRO A 36 -33.01 -10.60 22.60
C PRO A 36 -32.93 -9.68 21.36
N ASP A 37 -33.46 -10.13 20.21
CA ASP A 37 -33.58 -9.34 18.97
C ASP A 37 -34.93 -8.60 18.92
N LEU A 38 -34.89 -7.28 18.76
CA LEU A 38 -36.07 -6.41 18.62
C LEU A 38 -37.03 -6.89 17.52
N THR A 39 -36.50 -7.47 16.43
CA THR A 39 -37.30 -7.99 15.32
C THR A 39 -38.16 -9.19 15.76
N VAL A 40 -37.56 -10.08 16.55
CA VAL A 40 -38.21 -11.30 17.07
C VAL A 40 -39.25 -10.92 18.13
N ILE A 41 -38.91 -10.01 19.03
CA ILE A 41 -39.80 -9.49 20.07
C ILE A 41 -41.03 -8.81 19.45
N ARG A 42 -40.81 -7.94 18.47
CA ARG A 42 -41.86 -7.25 17.73
C ARG A 42 -42.77 -8.23 16.97
N ALA A 43 -42.20 -9.24 16.31
CA ALA A 43 -42.98 -10.27 15.62
C ALA A 43 -43.85 -11.08 16.60
N PHE A 44 -43.34 -11.37 17.80
CA PHE A 44 -44.08 -12.03 18.86
C PHE A 44 -45.24 -11.17 19.39
N ALA A 45 -44.98 -9.91 19.73
CA ALA A 45 -45.98 -8.96 20.23
C ALA A 45 -47.11 -8.73 19.19
N ALA A 46 -46.75 -8.54 17.91
CA ALA A 46 -47.70 -8.40 16.82
C ALA A 46 -48.54 -9.66 16.58
N ARG A 47 -47.97 -10.86 16.81
CA ARG A 47 -48.73 -12.12 16.77
C ARG A 47 -49.74 -12.19 17.91
N LYS A 48 -49.34 -11.82 19.13
CA LYS A 48 -50.24 -11.82 20.29
C LYS A 48 -51.40 -10.84 20.14
N LEU A 49 -51.17 -9.67 19.55
CA LEU A 49 -52.26 -8.76 19.16
C LEU A 49 -53.27 -9.40 18.20
N ARG A 50 -52.81 -10.22 17.24
CA ARG A 50 -53.69 -10.92 16.28
C ARG A 50 -54.44 -12.08 16.92
N GLU A 51 -53.83 -12.78 17.87
CA GLU A 51 -54.45 -13.86 18.64
C GLU A 51 -55.55 -13.34 19.60
N GLY A 52 -55.48 -12.05 19.96
CA GLY A 52 -56.39 -11.39 20.89
C GLY A 52 -55.85 -11.45 22.33
N VAL A 53 -56.12 -10.39 23.09
CA VAL A 53 -55.71 -10.26 24.49
C VAL A 53 -56.93 -9.96 25.34
N ASP A 54 -56.98 -10.54 26.54
CA ASP A 54 -58.19 -10.60 27.39
C ASP A 54 -58.67 -9.23 27.94
N SER A 55 -57.91 -8.15 27.73
CA SER A 55 -58.25 -6.79 28.20
C SER A 55 -58.03 -5.73 27.11
N PRO A 56 -58.96 -4.77 26.95
CA PRO A 56 -58.79 -3.62 26.07
C PRO A 56 -57.55 -2.77 26.42
N GLU A 57 -57.25 -2.63 27.71
CA GLU A 57 -56.08 -1.87 28.20
C GLU A 57 -54.77 -2.58 27.82
N ARG A 58 -54.71 -3.90 28.01
CA ARG A 58 -53.55 -4.71 27.59
C ARG A 58 -53.40 -4.73 26.07
N THR A 59 -54.50 -4.73 25.34
CA THR A 59 -54.49 -4.65 23.86
C THR A 59 -53.92 -3.33 23.38
N LEU A 60 -54.34 -2.21 24.00
CA LEU A 60 -53.83 -0.88 23.67
C LEU A 60 -52.33 -0.78 23.97
N ARG A 61 -51.89 -1.20 25.17
CA ARG A 61 -50.48 -1.15 25.55
C ARG A 61 -49.60 -2.03 24.68
N LEU A 62 -50.06 -3.23 24.33
CA LEU A 62 -49.34 -4.12 23.43
C LEU A 62 -49.23 -3.53 22.02
N ALA A 63 -50.23 -2.79 21.54
CA ALA A 63 -50.19 -2.08 20.26
C ALA A 63 -49.23 -0.88 20.27
N GLU A 64 -49.18 -0.14 21.39
CA GLU A 64 -48.18 0.90 21.63
C GLU A 64 -46.77 0.32 21.61
N LEU A 65 -46.53 -0.78 22.36
CA LEU A 65 -45.24 -1.45 22.41
C LEU A 65 -44.78 -1.95 21.04
N VAL A 66 -45.68 -2.51 20.21
CA VAL A 66 -45.34 -2.88 18.83
C VAL A 66 -44.93 -1.67 18.00
N THR A 67 -45.59 -0.53 18.19
CA THR A 67 -45.28 0.71 17.48
C THR A 67 -43.92 1.29 17.92
N GLU A 68 -43.64 1.28 19.22
CA GLU A 68 -42.37 1.66 19.82
C GLU A 68 -41.22 0.78 19.29
N LEU A 69 -41.42 -0.55 19.28
CA LEU A 69 -40.45 -1.50 18.73
C LEU A 69 -40.23 -1.33 17.22
N ASP A 70 -41.29 -0.99 16.46
CA ASP A 70 -41.18 -0.72 15.01
C ASP A 70 -40.45 0.59 14.70
N ALA A 71 -40.59 1.60 15.55
CA ALA A 71 -39.80 2.82 15.45
C ALA A 71 -38.33 2.54 15.78
N ALA A 72 -38.06 1.90 16.93
CA ALA A 72 -36.71 1.57 17.37
C ALA A 72 -35.96 0.67 16.38
N SER A 73 -36.63 -0.34 15.80
CA SER A 73 -36.04 -1.23 14.78
C SER A 73 -35.73 -0.49 13.48
N ARG A 74 -36.62 0.42 13.04
CA ARG A 74 -36.37 1.25 11.85
C ARG A 74 -35.19 2.20 12.06
N ASP A 75 -35.11 2.81 13.23
CA ASP A 75 -34.00 3.69 13.57
C ASP A 75 -32.67 2.93 13.68
N ASP A 76 -32.68 1.70 14.21
CA ASP A 76 -31.49 0.83 14.23
C ASP A 76 -31.05 0.40 12.84
N ILE A 77 -31.98 -0.03 11.98
CA ILE A 77 -31.70 -0.36 10.58
C ILE A 77 -31.19 0.86 9.82
N ALA A 78 -31.82 2.03 9.98
CA ALA A 78 -31.41 3.28 9.35
C ALA A 78 -30.01 3.70 9.82
N ARG A 79 -29.69 3.58 11.12
CA ARG A 79 -28.35 3.82 11.66
C ARG A 79 -27.33 2.85 11.04
N ARG A 80 -27.60 1.55 11.03
CA ARG A 80 -26.69 0.54 10.44
C ARG A 80 -26.48 0.76 8.94
N LEU A 81 -27.53 1.07 8.19
CA LEU A 81 -27.46 1.40 6.77
C LEU A 81 -26.67 2.70 6.53
N SER A 82 -26.88 3.72 7.35
CA SER A 82 -26.14 4.98 7.27
C SER A 82 -24.64 4.75 7.52
N VAL A 83 -24.29 3.95 8.54
CA VAL A 83 -22.89 3.55 8.82
C VAL A 83 -22.29 2.80 7.64
N HIS A 84 -22.99 1.81 7.08
CA HIS A 84 -22.49 1.07 5.91
C HIS A 84 -22.38 1.93 4.64
N THR A 85 -23.29 2.87 4.45
CA THR A 85 -23.25 3.82 3.33
C THR A 85 -22.06 4.75 3.46
N ALA A 86 -21.83 5.32 4.65
CA ALA A 86 -20.67 6.16 4.95
C ALA A 86 -19.34 5.39 4.79
N GLN A 87 -19.28 4.14 5.26
CA GLN A 87 -18.13 3.25 5.07
C GLN A 87 -17.84 3.02 3.59
N PHE A 88 -18.88 2.77 2.78
CA PHE A 88 -18.75 2.53 1.35
C PHE A 88 -18.32 3.80 0.59
N GLU A 89 -18.89 4.95 0.91
CA GLU A 89 -18.49 6.24 0.33
C GLU A 89 -17.04 6.60 0.68
N ALA A 90 -16.60 6.35 1.91
CA ALA A 90 -15.22 6.54 2.34
C ALA A 90 -14.26 5.66 1.54
N LEU A 91 -14.60 4.38 1.39
CA LEU A 91 -13.86 3.45 0.52
C LEU A 91 -13.80 3.96 -0.93
N GLN A 92 -14.89 4.48 -1.48
CA GLN A 92 -14.90 5.06 -2.82
C GLN A 92 -14.05 6.33 -2.93
N ARG A 93 -14.00 7.18 -1.90
CA ARG A 93 -13.14 8.38 -1.88
C ARG A 93 -11.66 8.00 -1.80
N VAL A 94 -11.31 7.04 -0.95
CA VAL A 94 -9.96 6.46 -0.91
C VAL A 94 -9.60 5.88 -2.27
N VAL A 95 -10.47 5.08 -2.91
CA VAL A 95 -10.23 4.52 -4.24
C VAL A 95 -10.00 5.60 -5.29
N ARG A 96 -10.81 6.67 -5.30
CA ARG A 96 -10.60 7.81 -6.20
C ARG A 96 -9.28 8.53 -5.94
N ALA A 97 -8.87 8.68 -4.68
CA ALA A 97 -7.56 9.24 -4.34
C ALA A 97 -6.40 8.33 -4.78
N LEU A 98 -6.56 7.00 -4.68
CA LEU A 98 -5.59 6.03 -5.19
C LEU A 98 -5.36 6.18 -6.72
N ASP A 99 -6.38 6.63 -7.46
CA ASP A 99 -6.30 6.85 -8.91
C ASP A 99 -5.73 8.22 -9.30
N ALA A 100 -5.92 9.24 -8.45
CA ALA A 100 -5.45 10.61 -8.67
C ALA A 100 -3.94 10.81 -8.40
N GLY A 101 -3.26 9.83 -7.80
CA GLY A 101 -1.81 9.84 -7.56
C GLY A 101 -1.42 9.65 -6.09
N ALA A 102 -0.22 9.14 -5.86
CA ALA A 102 0.26 8.71 -4.53
C ALA A 102 0.49 9.86 -3.52
N ASP A 103 0.65 11.10 -4.01
CA ASP A 103 1.19 12.21 -3.21
C ASP A 103 0.24 12.70 -2.11
N ARG A 104 -1.07 12.43 -2.22
CA ARG A 104 -2.08 12.81 -1.22
C ARG A 104 -2.74 11.62 -0.53
N LEU A 105 -2.27 10.40 -0.81
CA LEU A 105 -2.94 9.21 -0.34
C LEU A 105 -2.94 9.12 1.20
N ALA A 106 -1.82 9.48 1.82
CA ALA A 106 -1.67 9.46 3.27
C ALA A 106 -2.68 10.40 3.96
N ASP A 107 -2.87 11.60 3.42
CA ASP A 107 -3.82 12.59 3.94
C ASP A 107 -5.26 12.10 3.78
N VAL A 108 -5.64 11.62 2.59
CA VAL A 108 -7.00 11.12 2.36
C VAL A 108 -7.33 9.93 3.25
N VAL A 109 -6.41 8.97 3.37
CA VAL A 109 -6.64 7.77 4.18
C VAL A 109 -6.80 8.13 5.65
N THR A 110 -5.93 8.98 6.19
CA THR A 110 -6.03 9.40 7.60
C THR A 110 -7.29 10.20 7.85
N GLN A 111 -7.64 11.13 6.95
CA GLN A 111 -8.87 11.92 7.08
C GLN A 111 -10.13 11.04 7.06
N GLU A 112 -10.25 10.11 6.12
CA GLU A 112 -11.43 9.22 6.02
C GLU A 112 -11.53 8.24 7.20
N LEU A 113 -10.40 7.76 7.73
CA LEU A 113 -10.38 6.96 8.96
C LEU A 113 -11.01 7.73 10.13
N CYS A 114 -10.70 9.02 10.26
CA CYS A 114 -11.27 9.83 11.32
C CYS A 114 -12.73 10.26 11.05
N THR A 115 -13.03 10.79 9.86
CA THR A 115 -14.35 11.40 9.61
C THR A 115 -15.43 10.40 9.27
N SER A 116 -15.10 9.32 8.57
CA SER A 116 -16.10 8.38 8.05
C SER A 116 -16.15 7.06 8.82
N LEU A 117 -15.03 6.67 9.43
CA LEU A 117 -14.90 5.42 10.19
C LEU A 117 -14.88 5.65 11.70
N GLY A 118 -14.85 6.92 12.14
CA GLY A 118 -15.00 7.31 13.54
C GLY A 118 -13.80 6.99 14.43
N TYR A 119 -12.63 6.66 13.86
CA TYR A 119 -11.41 6.52 14.65
C TYR A 119 -11.05 7.87 15.27
N GLY A 120 -10.55 7.88 16.51
CA GLY A 120 -10.25 9.12 17.21
C GLY A 120 -9.10 9.88 16.56
N LYS A 121 -8.04 9.16 16.22
CA LYS A 121 -6.88 9.64 15.49
C LYS A 121 -6.44 8.61 14.48
N ALA A 122 -5.96 9.08 13.33
CA ALA A 122 -5.33 8.26 12.32
C ALA A 122 -4.01 8.91 11.88
N MET A 123 -2.96 8.10 11.75
CA MET A 123 -1.65 8.57 11.32
C MET A 123 -1.08 7.61 10.29
N PHE A 124 -0.48 8.17 9.24
CA PHE A 124 0.20 7.43 8.19
C PHE A 124 1.70 7.71 8.27
N SER A 125 2.49 6.65 8.36
CA SER A 125 3.95 6.75 8.52
C SER A 125 4.67 5.96 7.44
N VAL A 126 5.74 6.52 6.89
CA VAL A 126 6.59 5.84 5.90
C VAL A 126 7.74 5.14 6.61
N VAL A 127 8.06 3.91 6.20
CA VAL A 127 9.19 3.14 6.74
C VAL A 127 10.38 3.25 5.79
N ARG A 128 11.53 3.66 6.31
CA ARG A 128 12.79 3.76 5.57
C ARG A 128 13.91 3.06 6.34
N GLY A 129 14.24 1.85 5.91
CA GLY A 129 15.31 1.06 6.55
C GLY A 129 14.98 0.75 8.01
N SER A 130 15.71 1.38 8.94
CA SER A 130 15.53 1.19 10.38
C SER A 130 14.73 2.30 11.07
N THR A 131 14.18 3.25 10.30
CA THR A 131 13.37 4.36 10.81
C THR A 131 11.99 4.36 10.19
N TRP A 132 11.07 5.04 10.86
CA TRP A 132 9.76 5.38 10.33
C TRP A 132 9.45 6.84 10.65
N SER A 133 8.74 7.50 9.75
CA SER A 133 8.43 8.92 9.84
C SER A 133 6.95 9.16 9.55
N PRO A 134 6.20 9.81 10.46
CA PRO A 134 4.86 10.30 10.18
C PRO A 134 4.88 11.26 9.00
N ILE A 135 3.96 11.05 8.05
CA ILE A 135 3.79 11.94 6.88
C ILE A 135 2.38 12.51 6.77
N ALA A 136 1.41 11.94 7.50
CA ALA A 136 0.07 12.46 7.62
C ALA A 136 -0.50 12.12 9.00
N LEU A 137 -1.27 13.05 9.56
CA LEU A 137 -2.00 12.90 10.81
C LEU A 137 -3.38 13.55 10.64
N ALA A 138 -4.42 12.81 11.02
CA ALA A 138 -5.76 13.33 11.15
C ALA A 138 -6.29 13.02 12.55
N VAL A 139 -7.12 13.92 13.07
CA VAL A 139 -7.85 13.76 14.33
C VAL A 139 -9.33 13.91 14.00
N ASN A 140 -10.16 13.12 14.66
CA ASN A 140 -11.60 13.20 14.50
C ASN A 140 -12.08 14.58 14.98
N PRO A 141 -12.76 15.35 14.10
CA PRO A 141 -13.24 16.70 14.42
C PRO A 141 -14.29 16.73 15.55
N GLU A 142 -14.92 15.59 15.85
CA GLU A 142 -15.90 15.47 16.93
C GLU A 142 -15.26 15.32 18.32
N LEU A 143 -13.94 15.10 18.39
CA LEU A 143 -13.24 14.99 19.68
C LEU A 143 -13.01 16.36 20.31
N THR A 144 -13.30 16.45 21.61
CA THR A 144 -13.00 17.60 22.45
C THR A 144 -11.61 17.48 23.07
N GLY A 145 -10.65 18.29 22.60
CA GLY A 145 -9.28 18.32 23.14
C GLY A 145 -8.31 19.11 22.25
N ASP A 146 -7.19 19.55 22.83
CA ASP A 146 -6.10 20.15 22.05
C ASP A 146 -5.13 19.05 21.60
N PHE A 147 -5.16 18.74 20.31
CA PHE A 147 -4.25 17.79 19.66
C PHE A 147 -3.16 18.48 18.83
N HIS A 148 -3.05 19.81 18.92
CA HIS A 148 -2.05 20.58 18.18
C HIS A 148 -0.61 20.26 18.65
N GLU A 149 -0.43 20.00 19.95
CA GLU A 149 0.85 19.54 20.50
C GLU A 149 1.29 18.21 19.89
N LEU A 150 0.34 17.31 19.62
CA LEU A 150 0.63 16.02 18.99
C LEU A 150 1.07 16.18 17.54
N ALA A 151 0.36 17.00 16.76
CA ALA A 151 0.74 17.29 15.38
C ALA A 151 2.15 17.91 15.32
N THR A 152 2.43 18.86 16.19
CA THR A 152 3.73 19.54 16.26
C THR A 152 4.86 18.61 16.73
N ALA A 153 4.57 17.71 17.68
CA ALA A 153 5.57 16.80 18.22
C ALA A 153 6.05 15.74 17.22
N ILE A 154 5.26 15.44 16.19
CA ILE A 154 5.53 14.36 15.23
C ILE A 154 5.89 14.85 13.83
N ASP A 155 5.63 16.12 13.52
CA ASP A 155 5.96 16.71 12.22
C ASP A 155 7.47 16.62 11.92
N GLY A 156 7.80 16.10 10.75
CA GLY A 156 9.17 15.91 10.28
C GLY A 156 10.05 14.97 11.11
N ARG A 157 9.53 14.27 12.14
CA ARG A 157 10.34 13.37 12.95
C ARG A 157 10.62 12.04 12.26
N GLU A 158 11.88 11.61 12.33
CA GLU A 158 12.28 10.23 12.06
C GLU A 158 12.45 9.47 13.38
N ILE A 159 11.68 8.41 13.56
CA ILE A 159 11.66 7.58 14.77
C ILE A 159 12.38 6.28 14.47
N ALA A 160 13.34 5.91 15.32
CA ALA A 160 14.08 4.66 15.15
C ALA A 160 13.22 3.47 15.58
N LEU A 161 13.19 2.40 14.79
CA LEU A 161 12.44 1.18 15.12
C LEU A 161 12.92 0.55 16.44
N ARG A 162 14.18 0.75 16.83
CA ARG A 162 14.71 0.28 18.13
C ARG A 162 14.02 0.92 19.35
N GLU A 163 13.46 2.12 19.17
CA GLU A 163 12.76 2.88 20.22
C GLU A 163 11.28 2.50 20.30
N ALA A 164 10.80 1.71 19.34
CA ALA A 164 9.42 1.31 19.18
C ALA A 164 9.33 -0.22 18.91
N PRO A 165 9.49 -1.07 19.94
CA PRO A 165 9.61 -2.52 19.77
C PRO A 165 8.43 -3.18 19.07
N ARG A 166 7.19 -2.73 19.32
CA ARG A 166 6.00 -3.27 18.65
C ARG A 166 5.94 -2.88 17.18
N GLU A 167 6.27 -1.64 16.83
CA GLU A 167 6.41 -1.17 15.45
C GLU A 167 7.53 -1.93 14.73
N ALA A 168 8.66 -2.19 15.40
CA ALA A 168 9.74 -3.02 14.85
C ALA A 168 9.27 -4.46 14.58
N GLU A 169 8.50 -5.04 15.48
CA GLU A 169 7.89 -6.37 15.31
C GLU A 169 6.92 -6.38 14.13
N LEU A 170 6.06 -5.37 14.03
CA LEU A 170 5.11 -5.18 12.94
C LEU A 170 5.81 -5.09 11.59
N VAL A 171 6.86 -4.27 11.48
CA VAL A 171 7.64 -4.12 10.24
C VAL A 171 8.33 -5.44 9.87
N ARG A 172 8.90 -6.14 10.86
CA ARG A 172 9.62 -7.40 10.65
C ARG A 172 8.67 -8.55 10.24
N ARG A 173 7.57 -8.72 10.98
CA ARG A 173 6.60 -9.82 10.76
C ARG A 173 5.55 -9.50 9.72
N ARG A 174 5.35 -8.22 9.37
CA ARG A 174 4.30 -7.74 8.47
C ARG A 174 2.92 -8.14 8.97
N ARG A 175 2.72 -8.09 10.29
CA ARG A 175 1.44 -8.42 10.93
C ARG A 175 0.92 -7.20 11.69
N PRO A 176 -0.39 -6.91 11.59
CA PRO A 176 -1.00 -5.90 12.42
C PRO A 176 -0.95 -6.32 13.89
N TYR A 177 -1.03 -5.35 14.79
CA TYR A 177 -1.27 -5.60 16.20
C TYR A 177 -2.25 -4.57 16.75
N ALA A 178 -3.10 -5.02 17.66
CA ALA A 178 -3.98 -4.18 18.45
C ALA A 178 -3.53 -4.24 19.92
N VAL A 179 -3.78 -3.17 20.65
CA VAL A 179 -3.46 -3.04 22.07
C VAL A 179 -4.59 -2.29 22.75
N ASP A 180 -5.09 -2.82 23.86
CA ASP A 180 -6.08 -2.15 24.70
C ASP A 180 -5.41 -1.20 25.70
N ALA A 181 -6.19 -0.26 26.27
CA ALA A 181 -5.73 0.82 27.16
C ALA A 181 -4.69 0.41 28.21
N VAL A 182 -4.85 -0.79 28.80
CA VAL A 182 -3.98 -1.32 29.87
C VAL A 182 -2.57 -1.66 29.35
N ASP A 183 -2.47 -2.14 28.11
CA ASP A 183 -1.23 -2.57 27.49
C ASP A 183 -0.63 -1.51 26.55
N THR A 184 -1.39 -0.46 26.19
CA THR A 184 -0.96 0.58 25.24
C THR A 184 0.33 1.27 25.67
N TYR A 185 0.53 1.43 26.98
CA TYR A 185 1.73 2.07 27.58
C TYR A 185 2.98 1.16 27.60
N ARG A 186 2.87 -0.14 27.28
CA ARG A 186 4.00 -1.08 27.25
C ARG A 186 4.47 -1.35 25.82
N HIS A 187 5.69 -0.89 25.53
CA HIS A 187 6.46 -1.19 24.31
C HIS A 187 5.93 -0.58 22.99
N THR A 188 4.97 0.34 23.08
CA THR A 188 4.55 1.25 22.00
C THR A 188 5.32 2.57 22.13
N TYR A 189 5.49 3.32 21.04
CA TYR A 189 6.18 4.61 21.08
C TYR A 189 5.42 5.63 21.96
N ARG A 190 5.95 5.89 23.16
CA ARG A 190 5.31 6.67 24.24
C ARG A 190 4.77 8.03 23.83
N PRO A 191 5.51 8.89 23.09
CA PRO A 191 5.02 10.23 22.77
C PRO A 191 3.70 10.24 22.00
N LEU A 192 3.37 9.18 21.24
CA LEU A 192 2.08 9.09 20.55
C LEU A 192 0.93 8.69 21.45
N ILE A 193 1.21 7.93 22.51
CA ILE A 193 0.23 7.39 23.45
C ILE A 193 -0.03 8.39 24.58
N ASP A 194 1.03 9.00 25.10
CA ASP A 194 0.95 9.94 26.22
C ASP A 194 0.11 11.18 25.86
N LEU A 195 0.10 11.58 24.58
CA LEU A 195 -0.62 12.74 24.07
C LEU A 195 -2.08 12.44 23.64
N SER A 196 -2.43 11.20 23.25
CA SER A 196 -3.83 10.88 22.87
C SER A 196 -4.58 9.99 23.86
N ARG A 197 -3.89 9.37 24.83
CA ARG A 197 -4.44 8.49 25.89
C ARG A 197 -5.58 7.57 25.41
N PRO A 198 -5.34 6.75 24.37
CA PRO A 198 -6.44 6.03 23.75
C PRO A 198 -6.91 4.83 24.58
N ALA A 199 -8.20 4.53 24.49
CA ALA A 199 -8.82 3.30 25.00
C ALA A 199 -8.36 2.06 24.22
N GLY A 200 -7.97 2.22 22.95
CA GLY A 200 -7.37 1.17 22.14
C GLY A 200 -6.52 1.74 21.01
N TYR A 201 -5.44 1.05 20.67
CA TYR A 201 -4.50 1.43 19.62
C TYR A 201 -4.22 0.27 18.66
N LEU A 202 -4.30 0.54 17.37
CA LEU A 202 -4.08 -0.42 16.29
C LEU A 202 -3.02 0.12 15.34
N ALA A 203 -2.05 -0.73 15.00
CA ALA A 203 -1.10 -0.45 13.95
C ALA A 203 -1.13 -1.56 12.89
N VAL A 204 -1.13 -1.15 11.62
CA VAL A 204 -1.25 -2.03 10.46
C VAL A 204 -0.16 -1.71 9.43
N PRO A 205 0.61 -2.70 8.96
CA PRO A 205 1.62 -2.48 7.94
C PRO A 205 0.99 -2.34 6.54
N VAL A 206 1.50 -1.39 5.75
CA VAL A 206 1.31 -1.35 4.30
C VAL A 206 2.47 -2.11 3.67
N VAL A 207 2.18 -3.23 3.02
CA VAL A 207 3.20 -4.16 2.52
C VAL A 207 3.22 -4.15 0.99
N VAL A 208 4.37 -3.79 0.43
CA VAL A 208 4.64 -3.80 -1.03
C VAL A 208 5.85 -4.70 -1.27
N ASP A 209 5.77 -5.62 -2.25
CA ASP A 209 6.85 -6.56 -2.57
C ASP A 209 7.44 -7.30 -1.35
N ALA A 210 6.56 -7.76 -0.46
CA ALA A 210 6.92 -8.39 0.81
C ALA A 210 7.81 -7.51 1.73
N ARG A 211 7.71 -6.18 1.64
CA ARG A 211 8.34 -5.23 2.56
C ARG A 211 7.28 -4.30 3.13
N ALA A 212 7.30 -4.10 4.45
CA ALA A 212 6.49 -3.06 5.07
C ALA A 212 7.09 -1.70 4.71
N VAL A 213 6.42 -0.96 3.84
CA VAL A 213 6.88 0.35 3.31
C VAL A 213 6.23 1.52 4.03
N ALA A 214 5.12 1.27 4.72
CA ALA A 214 4.44 2.23 5.56
C ALA A 214 3.70 1.52 6.70
N ILE A 215 3.23 2.31 7.67
CA ILE A 215 2.42 1.87 8.80
C ILE A 215 1.24 2.82 8.92
N ILE A 216 0.04 2.28 9.09
CA ILE A 216 -1.17 3.02 9.43
C ILE A 216 -1.44 2.79 10.91
N HIS A 217 -1.58 3.88 11.65
CA HIS A 217 -1.85 3.87 13.08
C HIS A 217 -3.24 4.46 13.29
N VAL A 218 -4.09 3.80 14.06
CA VAL A 218 -5.38 4.34 14.46
C VAL A 218 -5.61 4.14 15.95
N ASP A 219 -6.40 5.01 16.55
CA ASP A 219 -6.81 4.87 17.93
C ASP A 219 -8.32 5.06 18.13
N ARG A 220 -8.79 4.60 19.28
CA ARG A 220 -10.15 4.83 19.79
C ARG A 220 -10.07 5.48 21.16
N GLN A 221 -10.91 6.48 21.40
CA GLN A 221 -10.96 7.24 22.65
C GLN A 221 -11.88 6.59 23.69
N SER A 222 -13.03 6.07 23.25
CA SER A 222 -14.11 5.62 24.14
C SER A 222 -14.34 4.11 24.10
N ASP A 223 -14.03 3.46 22.97
CA ASP A 223 -14.35 2.05 22.73
C ASP A 223 -13.07 1.21 22.63
N SER A 224 -13.19 -0.08 22.98
CA SER A 224 -12.16 -1.08 22.66
C SER A 224 -12.12 -1.36 21.16
N LEU A 225 -10.95 -1.74 20.64
CA LEU A 225 -10.80 -2.17 19.25
C LEU A 225 -11.41 -3.57 19.05
N SER A 226 -12.19 -3.72 17.99
CA SER A 226 -12.77 -5.00 17.58
C SER A 226 -11.95 -5.68 16.48
N ASP A 227 -12.13 -7.00 16.31
CA ASP A 227 -11.56 -7.73 15.16
C ASP A 227 -11.98 -7.15 13.80
N THR A 228 -13.16 -6.52 13.75
CA THR A 228 -13.64 -5.82 12.56
C THR A 228 -12.76 -4.60 12.23
N ASP A 229 -12.29 -3.87 13.24
CA ASP A 229 -11.41 -2.71 13.05
C ASP A 229 -10.06 -3.14 12.46
N VAL A 230 -9.49 -4.23 12.99
CA VAL A 230 -8.25 -4.83 12.47
C VAL A 230 -8.41 -5.21 11.00
N HIS A 231 -9.52 -5.88 10.65
CA HIS A 231 -9.79 -6.27 9.28
C HIS A 231 -9.96 -5.06 8.36
N LEU A 232 -10.76 -4.07 8.76
CA LEU A 232 -11.08 -2.92 7.94
C LEU A 232 -9.85 -2.07 7.64
N VAL A 233 -9.01 -1.80 8.64
CA VAL A 233 -7.76 -1.04 8.43
C VAL A 233 -6.75 -1.86 7.62
N ALA A 234 -6.71 -3.20 7.78
CA ALA A 234 -5.89 -4.08 6.95
C ALA A 234 -6.30 -4.06 5.46
N VAL A 235 -7.60 -4.04 5.16
CA VAL A 235 -8.10 -3.90 3.78
C VAL A 235 -7.67 -2.56 3.18
N LEU A 236 -7.80 -1.46 3.93
CA LEU A 236 -7.33 -0.14 3.50
C LEU A 236 -5.82 -0.11 3.27
N ALA A 237 -5.03 -0.73 4.15
CA ALA A 237 -3.59 -0.86 3.98
C ALA A 237 -3.23 -1.64 2.70
N GLY A 238 -3.97 -2.70 2.39
CA GLY A 238 -3.83 -3.44 1.14
C GLY A 238 -4.13 -2.58 -0.09
N ALA A 239 -5.20 -1.79 -0.05
CA ALA A 239 -5.53 -0.85 -1.14
C ALA A 239 -4.42 0.19 -1.35
N CYS A 240 -3.84 0.71 -0.26
CA CYS A 240 -2.70 1.63 -0.30
C CYS A 240 -1.47 0.98 -0.95
N ALA A 241 -1.17 -0.26 -0.58
CA ALA A 241 -0.06 -1.02 -1.17
C ALA A 241 -0.25 -1.20 -2.68
N SER A 242 -1.43 -1.62 -3.12
CA SER A 242 -1.73 -1.80 -4.54
C SER A 242 -1.62 -0.50 -5.34
N SER A 243 -2.07 0.63 -4.78
CA SER A 243 -1.87 1.92 -5.46
C SER A 243 -0.40 2.31 -5.55
N LYS A 244 0.38 2.07 -4.48
CA LYS A 244 1.82 2.32 -4.50
C LYS A 244 2.53 1.46 -5.55
N GLU A 245 2.21 0.17 -5.65
CA GLU A 245 2.73 -0.72 -6.69
C GLU A 245 2.39 -0.21 -8.09
N ARG A 246 1.14 0.20 -8.33
CA ARG A 246 0.72 0.79 -9.61
C ARG A 246 1.49 2.07 -9.94
N ALA A 247 1.70 2.95 -8.96
CA ALA A 247 2.46 4.18 -9.13
C ALA A 247 3.93 3.90 -9.46
N ASP A 248 4.55 2.96 -8.75
CA ASP A 248 5.94 2.56 -8.97
C ASP A 248 6.12 1.91 -10.36
N LEU A 249 5.17 1.08 -10.80
CA LEU A 249 5.15 0.50 -12.15
C LEU A 249 4.97 1.57 -13.23
N ARG A 250 4.02 2.51 -13.07
CA ARG A 250 3.83 3.63 -14.02
C ARG A 250 5.10 4.46 -14.15
N ARG A 251 5.78 4.76 -13.03
CA ARG A 251 7.05 5.49 -13.02
C ARG A 251 8.13 4.73 -13.76
N GLN A 252 8.27 3.42 -13.52
CA GLN A 252 9.23 2.58 -14.25
C GLN A 252 8.98 2.56 -15.76
N ILE A 253 7.71 2.51 -16.18
CA ILE A 253 7.34 2.57 -17.60
C ILE A 253 7.74 3.93 -18.19
N SER A 254 7.42 5.05 -17.52
CA SER A 254 7.81 6.40 -17.97
C SER A 254 9.33 6.51 -18.15
N THR A 255 10.11 6.15 -17.13
CA THR A 255 11.57 6.20 -17.20
C THR A 255 12.14 5.29 -18.30
N ARG A 256 11.52 4.13 -18.54
CA ARG A 256 11.92 3.25 -19.64
C ARG A 256 11.64 3.91 -21.00
N ASN A 257 10.47 4.50 -21.18
CA ASN A 257 10.08 5.16 -22.41
C ASN A 257 10.98 6.36 -22.71
N GLU A 258 11.27 7.20 -21.70
CA GLU A 258 12.22 8.31 -21.82
C GLU A 258 13.60 7.83 -22.28
N HIS A 259 14.06 6.69 -21.75
CA HIS A 259 15.34 6.11 -22.18
C HIS A 259 15.30 5.60 -23.62
N VAL A 260 14.21 4.96 -24.03
CA VAL A 260 14.01 4.49 -25.42
C VAL A 260 13.97 5.67 -26.38
N ASP A 261 13.24 6.73 -26.06
CA ASP A 261 13.13 7.93 -26.89
C ASP A 261 14.49 8.63 -27.03
N ALA A 262 15.25 8.74 -25.94
CA ALA A 262 16.61 9.29 -25.97
C ALA A 262 17.57 8.46 -26.85
N GLU A 263 17.42 7.14 -26.88
CA GLU A 263 18.21 6.26 -27.76
C GLU A 263 17.80 6.40 -29.23
N ILE A 264 16.48 6.42 -29.51
CA ILE A 264 15.96 6.66 -30.86
C ILE A 264 16.46 8.01 -31.40
N GLN A 265 16.45 9.06 -30.58
CA GLN A 265 16.96 10.37 -30.95
C GLN A 265 18.46 10.34 -31.26
N ARG A 266 19.27 9.66 -30.43
CA ARG A 266 20.72 9.51 -30.68
C ARG A 266 21.01 8.76 -31.98
N LEU A 267 20.31 7.66 -32.24
CA LEU A 267 20.46 6.88 -33.48
C LEU A 267 20.02 7.68 -34.70
N THR A 268 18.88 8.37 -34.61
CA THR A 268 18.37 9.24 -35.69
C THR A 268 19.37 10.36 -36.00
N GLN A 269 19.98 10.96 -34.97
CA GLN A 269 21.01 11.99 -35.15
C GLN A 269 22.28 11.42 -35.80
N ALA A 270 22.74 10.24 -35.39
CA ALA A 270 23.90 9.59 -35.99
C ALA A 270 23.67 9.26 -37.47
N LEU A 271 22.48 8.76 -37.83
CA LEU A 271 22.10 8.51 -39.23
C LEU A 271 22.09 9.81 -40.05
N ARG A 272 21.52 10.90 -39.52
CA ARG A 272 21.55 12.22 -40.21
C ARG A 272 22.98 12.74 -40.44
N HIS A 273 23.91 12.49 -39.51
CA HIS A 273 25.31 12.87 -39.71
C HIS A 273 25.99 12.06 -40.82
N LEU A 274 25.62 10.79 -40.99
CA LEU A 274 26.12 9.94 -42.08
C LEU A 274 25.50 10.31 -43.44
N GLU A 275 24.27 10.82 -43.45
CA GLU A 275 23.54 11.26 -44.65
C GLU A 275 23.90 12.69 -45.09
N GLN A 276 24.70 13.44 -44.32
CA GLN A 276 25.18 14.75 -44.75
C GLN A 276 26.12 14.58 -45.96
N PRO A 277 25.88 15.27 -47.09
CA PRO A 277 26.75 15.19 -48.24
C PRO A 277 28.16 15.62 -47.85
N LEU A 278 29.14 14.77 -48.15
CA LEU A 278 30.56 15.11 -48.06
C LEU A 278 30.82 16.30 -48.99
N THR A 279 30.76 17.52 -48.45
CA THR A 279 31.26 18.70 -49.14
C THR A 279 32.76 18.54 -49.22
N MET A 280 33.24 18.01 -50.35
CA MET A 280 34.66 17.90 -50.64
C MET A 280 35.25 19.32 -50.58
N PRO A 281 36.25 19.59 -49.71
CA PRO A 281 36.95 20.86 -49.75
C PRO A 281 37.70 20.94 -51.08
N GLU A 282 37.52 22.06 -51.79
CA GLU A 282 38.25 22.38 -53.00
C GLU A 282 39.77 22.32 -52.71
N VAL A 283 40.45 21.44 -53.42
CA VAL A 283 41.87 21.13 -53.21
C VAL A 283 42.71 22.32 -53.66
N ALA A 284 43.15 23.14 -52.72
CA ALA A 284 44.27 24.05 -52.93
C ALA A 284 45.57 23.24 -53.04
N THR A 285 46.23 23.35 -54.18
CA THR A 285 47.52 22.74 -54.52
C THR A 285 48.58 23.07 -53.47
N CYS A 286 49.09 22.05 -52.76
CA CYS A 286 50.33 22.14 -52.00
C CYS A 286 51.38 21.22 -52.64
N ASP A 287 52.48 21.82 -53.07
CA ASP A 287 53.67 21.17 -53.60
C ASP A 287 54.32 20.23 -52.57
N LEU A 288 54.73 19.05 -53.04
CA LEU A 288 55.46 18.04 -52.28
C LEU A 288 56.97 18.09 -52.60
N PRO A 289 57.86 18.01 -51.60
CA PRO A 289 59.18 17.44 -51.80
C PRO A 289 59.11 15.92 -51.59
N ARG A 290 59.52 15.16 -52.60
CA ARG A 290 59.65 13.69 -52.58
C ARG A 290 60.83 13.28 -51.69
N THR A 291 60.65 12.23 -50.89
CA THR A 291 61.74 11.30 -50.56
C THR A 291 61.19 9.93 -50.13
N ASP A 292 61.41 8.97 -51.03
CA ASP A 292 61.64 7.52 -50.88
C ASP A 292 60.88 6.65 -49.87
N ALA A 293 60.00 5.83 -50.46
CA ALA A 293 59.86 4.38 -50.32
C ALA A 293 60.08 3.75 -48.94
N SER A 294 58.99 3.30 -48.33
CA SER A 294 58.89 1.96 -47.75
C SER A 294 57.41 1.55 -47.66
N THR A 295 57.13 0.38 -48.20
CA THR A 295 55.87 -0.37 -48.16
C THR A 295 55.32 -0.49 -46.73
N ASP A 296 54.10 0.01 -46.48
CA ASP A 296 53.18 -0.67 -45.59
C ASP A 296 51.72 -0.32 -45.93
N SER A 297 50.89 -1.35 -46.04
CA SER A 297 49.48 -1.28 -46.39
C SER A 297 48.66 -0.67 -45.25
N PRO A 298 47.53 0.02 -45.53
CA PRO A 298 46.66 0.55 -44.48
C PRO A 298 46.10 -0.59 -43.62
N GLN A 299 46.50 -0.60 -42.35
CA GLN A 299 46.06 -1.55 -41.34
C GLN A 299 44.55 -1.44 -41.12
N THR A 300 43.84 -2.51 -41.48
CA THR A 300 42.52 -2.85 -40.95
C THR A 300 42.53 -2.76 -39.43
N PRO A 301 41.55 -2.10 -38.76
CA PRO A 301 41.51 -2.07 -37.31
C PRO A 301 41.29 -3.49 -36.79
N ALA A 302 42.37 -4.08 -36.28
CA ALA A 302 42.38 -5.39 -35.69
C ALA A 302 41.49 -5.39 -34.43
N ILE A 303 40.43 -6.21 -34.46
CA ILE A 303 39.55 -6.51 -33.33
C ILE A 303 40.42 -6.96 -32.14
N PRO A 304 40.44 -6.25 -31.00
CA PRO A 304 41.13 -6.70 -29.80
C PRO A 304 40.40 -7.91 -29.20
N ARG A 305 40.79 -9.09 -29.68
CA ARG A 305 40.77 -10.42 -29.05
C ARG A 305 39.83 -10.59 -27.86
N ALA A 306 38.75 -11.33 -28.07
CA ALA A 306 37.91 -11.99 -27.07
C ALA A 306 38.67 -12.97 -26.12
N HIS A 307 40.02 -12.98 -26.15
CA HIS A 307 40.90 -13.84 -25.35
C HIS A 307 41.23 -13.31 -23.95
N ALA A 308 40.79 -12.09 -23.56
CA ALA A 308 41.09 -11.51 -22.25
C ALA A 308 40.01 -11.76 -21.16
N LEU A 309 38.92 -12.47 -21.48
CA LEU A 309 37.85 -12.77 -20.54
C LEU A 309 38.09 -14.10 -19.82
N THR A 310 38.00 -14.06 -18.49
CA THR A 310 37.96 -15.25 -17.64
C THR A 310 36.75 -16.11 -17.99
N ALA A 311 36.77 -17.40 -17.63
CA ALA A 311 35.64 -18.31 -17.87
C ALA A 311 34.32 -17.73 -17.36
N ARG A 312 34.35 -17.14 -16.15
CA ARG A 312 33.18 -16.53 -15.54
C ARG A 312 32.70 -15.26 -16.24
N GLU A 313 33.62 -14.41 -16.70
CA GLU A 313 33.26 -13.23 -17.49
C GLU A 313 32.66 -13.61 -18.85
N ARG A 314 33.08 -14.74 -19.43
CA ARG A 314 32.53 -15.26 -20.69
C ARG A 314 31.09 -15.75 -20.52
N GLU A 315 30.80 -16.48 -19.45
CA GLU A 315 29.43 -16.92 -19.11
C GLU A 315 28.49 -15.72 -18.92
N VAL A 316 28.96 -14.70 -18.19
CA VAL A 316 28.23 -13.45 -17.99
C VAL A 316 28.03 -12.73 -19.33
N LEU A 317 29.07 -12.63 -20.17
CA LEU A 317 29.00 -12.01 -21.50
C LEU A 317 27.98 -12.72 -22.40
N THR A 318 27.96 -14.05 -22.41
CA THR A 318 27.00 -14.83 -23.22
C THR A 318 25.56 -14.54 -22.82
N LEU A 319 25.27 -14.53 -21.52
CA LEU A 319 23.94 -14.15 -21.01
C LEU A 319 23.64 -12.66 -21.25
N MET A 320 24.66 -11.81 -21.27
CA MET A 320 24.49 -10.41 -21.60
C MET A 320 24.07 -10.19 -23.05
N ALA A 321 24.69 -10.94 -23.96
CA ALA A 321 24.41 -10.90 -25.39
C ALA A 321 22.98 -11.37 -25.73
N THR A 322 22.32 -12.15 -24.87
CA THR A 322 20.89 -12.52 -25.04
C THR A 322 19.92 -11.49 -24.43
N GLY A 323 20.41 -10.38 -23.88
CA GLY A 323 19.57 -9.37 -23.23
C GLY A 323 19.16 -9.67 -21.78
N ALA A 324 19.74 -10.68 -21.11
CA ALA A 324 19.31 -11.09 -19.77
C ALA A 324 19.69 -10.07 -18.66
N THR A 325 18.74 -9.53 -17.91
CA THR A 325 19.04 -8.56 -16.83
C THR A 325 20.00 -9.10 -15.76
N ASN A 326 20.65 -8.23 -14.97
CA ASN A 326 21.58 -8.66 -13.91
C ASN A 326 20.91 -9.61 -12.89
N ALA A 327 19.62 -9.39 -12.59
CA ALA A 327 18.81 -10.27 -11.74
C ALA A 327 18.55 -11.65 -12.37
N THR A 328 18.48 -11.72 -13.70
CA THR A 328 18.34 -13.00 -14.41
C THR A 328 19.68 -13.73 -14.49
N ILE A 329 20.78 -12.99 -14.70
CA ILE A 329 22.14 -13.54 -14.70
C ILE A 329 22.50 -14.07 -13.31
N SER A 330 22.17 -13.34 -12.24
CA SER A 330 22.43 -13.75 -10.86
C SER A 330 21.74 -15.06 -10.51
N ARG A 331 20.45 -15.20 -10.87
CA ARG A 331 19.70 -16.45 -10.71
C ARG A 331 20.28 -17.61 -11.53
N ARG A 332 20.60 -17.39 -12.81
CA ARG A 332 21.14 -18.46 -13.69
C ARG A 332 22.52 -18.93 -13.26
N LEU A 333 23.32 -18.03 -12.72
CA LEU A 333 24.70 -18.29 -12.34
C LEU A 333 24.88 -18.53 -10.83
N CYS A 334 23.80 -18.53 -10.05
CA CYS A 334 23.79 -18.70 -8.58
C CYS A 334 24.78 -17.77 -7.84
N ILE A 335 24.82 -16.49 -8.20
CA ILE A 335 25.68 -15.46 -7.58
C ILE A 335 24.87 -14.21 -7.22
N SER A 336 25.41 -13.32 -6.38
CA SER A 336 24.71 -12.08 -5.99
C SER A 336 24.63 -11.06 -7.13
N ASP A 337 23.61 -10.21 -7.13
CA ASP A 337 23.47 -9.08 -8.08
C ASP A 337 24.67 -8.13 -8.04
N GLY A 338 25.27 -7.93 -6.86
CA GLY A 338 26.50 -7.14 -6.69
C GLY A 338 27.69 -7.77 -7.42
N THR A 339 27.84 -9.09 -7.30
CA THR A 339 28.88 -9.85 -8.00
C THR A 339 28.71 -9.75 -9.52
N VAL A 340 27.47 -9.85 -10.02
CA VAL A 340 27.17 -9.66 -11.45
C VAL A 340 27.57 -8.27 -11.92
N LYS A 341 27.22 -7.20 -11.18
CA LYS A 341 27.63 -5.82 -11.52
C LYS A 341 29.15 -5.68 -11.64
N SER A 342 29.90 -6.28 -10.72
CA SER A 342 31.37 -6.26 -10.77
C SER A 342 31.92 -7.01 -11.99
N HIS A 343 31.32 -8.14 -12.39
CA HIS A 343 31.71 -8.83 -13.63
C HIS A 343 31.40 -7.99 -14.87
N VAL A 344 30.23 -7.35 -14.93
CA VAL A 344 29.83 -6.47 -16.04
C VAL A 344 30.82 -5.31 -16.22
N GLN A 345 31.21 -4.64 -15.13
CA GLN A 345 32.19 -3.55 -15.18
C GLN A 345 33.56 -4.00 -15.70
N ARG A 346 34.03 -5.19 -15.28
CA ARG A 346 35.29 -5.75 -15.77
C ARG A 346 35.20 -6.12 -17.26
N ILE A 347 34.06 -6.66 -17.69
CA ILE A 347 33.80 -6.96 -19.11
C ILE A 347 33.84 -5.69 -19.95
N PHE A 348 33.14 -4.63 -19.52
CA PHE A 348 33.16 -3.32 -20.19
C PHE A 348 34.57 -2.77 -20.34
N LYS A 349 35.33 -2.76 -19.24
CA LYS A 349 36.73 -2.32 -19.24
C LYS A 349 37.61 -3.15 -20.18
N LYS A 350 37.41 -4.48 -20.23
CA LYS A 350 38.21 -5.39 -21.06
C LYS A 350 37.84 -5.34 -22.54
N LEU A 351 36.58 -5.03 -22.86
CA LEU A 351 36.08 -4.93 -24.23
C LEU A 351 36.13 -3.50 -24.79
N GLY A 352 36.48 -2.50 -23.97
CA GLY A 352 36.55 -1.09 -24.40
C GLY A 352 35.18 -0.49 -24.69
N VAL A 353 34.12 -1.04 -24.09
CA VAL A 353 32.73 -0.64 -24.31
C VAL A 353 32.16 -0.02 -23.04
N SER A 354 31.25 0.92 -23.20
CA SER A 354 30.62 1.68 -22.11
C SER A 354 29.18 1.25 -21.86
N THR A 355 28.53 0.64 -22.86
CA THR A 355 27.13 0.24 -22.77
C THR A 355 26.88 -1.23 -23.05
N ARG A 356 25.74 -1.71 -22.54
CA ARG A 356 25.27 -3.07 -22.79
C ARG A 356 24.83 -3.29 -24.24
N ALA A 357 24.37 -2.23 -24.91
CA ALA A 357 24.01 -2.24 -26.32
C ALA A 357 25.26 -2.44 -27.20
N GLU A 358 26.36 -1.76 -26.89
CA GLU A 358 27.66 -1.97 -27.55
C GLU A 358 28.15 -3.41 -27.39
N VAL A 359 28.00 -4.01 -26.20
CA VAL A 359 28.34 -5.44 -26.00
C VAL A 359 27.51 -6.35 -26.90
N ALA A 360 26.21 -6.11 -27.02
CA ALA A 360 25.33 -6.92 -27.87
C ALA A 360 25.68 -6.75 -29.36
N ALA A 361 25.95 -5.52 -29.80
CA ALA A 361 26.40 -5.22 -31.15
C ALA A 361 27.75 -5.90 -31.48
N LEU A 362 28.70 -5.86 -30.55
CA LEU A 362 30.01 -6.50 -30.70
C LEU A 362 29.88 -8.03 -30.76
N CYS A 363 29.01 -8.62 -29.94
CA CYS A 363 28.71 -10.06 -30.02
C CYS A 363 27.98 -10.46 -31.31
N ALA A 364 27.13 -9.60 -31.85
CA ALA A 364 26.45 -9.82 -33.13
C ALA A 364 27.44 -9.80 -34.30
N HIS A 365 28.37 -8.83 -34.33
CA HIS A 365 29.44 -8.77 -35.34
C HIS A 365 30.42 -9.94 -35.22
N ALA A 366 30.70 -10.43 -34.00
CA ALA A 366 31.54 -11.61 -33.82
C ALA A 366 30.88 -12.90 -34.34
N LYS A 367 29.55 -13.01 -34.30
CA LYS A 367 28.80 -14.16 -34.85
C LYS A 367 28.74 -14.16 -36.37
N THR A 368 28.74 -12.99 -37.02
CA THR A 368 28.75 -12.89 -38.49
C THR A 368 30.13 -13.15 -39.09
N VAL A 369 31.21 -12.89 -38.35
CA VAL A 369 32.59 -13.12 -38.82
C VAL A 369 33.07 -14.57 -38.63
N ASN A 370 32.50 -15.34 -37.68
CA ASN A 370 32.86 -16.75 -37.42
C ASN A 370 31.92 -17.78 -38.08
N GLY A 371 30.95 -17.35 -38.91
CA GLY A 371 29.91 -18.18 -39.50
C GLY A 371 30.01 -18.38 -41.02
N GLY A 372 31.21 -18.26 -41.60
CA GLY A 372 31.49 -18.51 -43.01
C GLY A 372 32.23 -19.82 -43.24
#